data_AF-A0A2V6K9F6-F1
#
_entry.id   AF-A0A2V6K9F6-F1
#
_cell.length_a   1.000
_cell.length_b   1.000
_cell.length_c   1.000
_cell.angle_alpha   90.00
_cell.angle_beta   90.00
_cell.angle_gamma   90.00
#
_symmetry.space_group_name_H-M   'P 1'
#
loop_
_entity.id
_entity.type
_entity.pdbx_description
1 polymer ?
#
loop_
_entity_poly.entity_id
_entity_poly.type
_entity_poly.pdbx_seq_one_letter_code
_entity_poly.pdbx_strand_id
1 'polypeptide(L)'
;MRLVGLKIEDVAFGGKGVAREQGKAVFVPYTIEGELVSAEIVREKKQFAEAELVEVKERSPHRVKPQCPYFGRCGGCVYQHISYEHQIAIKWRQVRDALLRIGKLKDVPMRPIVPSPKQYAYRNRITV
;
A
#
# COMPACT_ATOMS: atom_id res chain seq x y z
N MET A 1 -6.45 -8.23 21.61
CA MET A 1 -6.35 -7.57 20.30
C MET A 1 -7.48 -6.55 20.21
N ARG A 2 -7.24 -5.39 19.57
CA ARG A 2 -8.15 -4.22 19.64
C ARG A 2 -8.61 -3.85 18.23
N LEU A 3 -9.92 -3.79 18.01
CA LEU A 3 -10.53 -3.32 16.76
C LEU A 3 -10.61 -1.79 16.74
N VAL A 4 -10.24 -1.21 15.61
CA VAL A 4 -10.19 0.25 15.41
C VAL A 4 -10.70 0.63 14.02
N GLY A 5 -11.41 1.75 13.94
CA GLY A 5 -11.80 2.36 12.67
C GLY A 5 -10.71 3.31 12.20
N LEU A 6 -10.18 3.09 11.01
CA LEU A 6 -9.04 3.87 10.48
C LEU A 6 -9.37 4.44 9.11
N LYS A 7 -9.00 5.71 8.90
CA LYS A 7 -8.95 6.32 7.57
C LYS A 7 -7.54 6.20 7.03
N ILE A 8 -7.40 5.58 5.86
CA ILE A 8 -6.11 5.38 5.22
C ILE A 8 -5.72 6.67 4.49
N GLU A 9 -4.56 7.20 4.83
CA GLU A 9 -4.05 8.49 4.34
C GLU A 9 -3.09 8.34 3.16
N ASP A 10 -2.29 7.26 3.15
CA ASP A 10 -1.27 7.00 2.13
C ASP A 10 -0.93 5.50 2.07
N VAL A 11 -0.09 5.12 1.10
CA VAL A 11 0.47 3.77 0.95
C VAL A 11 2.00 3.83 1.08
N ALA A 12 2.51 3.26 2.18
CA ALA A 12 3.94 3.20 2.45
C ALA A 12 4.69 2.35 1.43
N PHE A 13 6.01 2.57 1.36
CA PHE A 13 6.91 1.67 0.65
C PHE A 13 6.73 0.24 1.18
N GLY A 14 6.55 -0.73 0.28
CA GLY A 14 6.17 -2.11 0.62
C GLY A 14 4.67 -2.41 0.59
N GLY A 15 3.82 -1.40 0.37
CA GLY A 15 2.41 -1.57 0.00
C GLY A 15 1.42 -1.74 1.15
N LYS A 16 1.84 -1.45 2.39
CA LYS A 16 0.90 -1.28 3.51
C LYS A 16 0.32 0.13 3.47
N GLY A 17 -0.99 0.26 3.64
CA GLY A 17 -1.61 1.55 3.89
C GLY A 17 -1.20 2.10 5.24
N VAL A 18 -1.23 3.42 5.36
CA VAL A 18 -0.86 4.16 6.57
C VAL A 18 -2.05 4.96 7.04
N ALA A 19 -2.42 4.77 8.29
CA ALA A 19 -3.35 5.63 9.01
C ALA A 19 -2.66 6.25 10.23
N ARG A 20 -3.34 7.19 10.87
CA ARG A 20 -2.91 7.74 12.16
C ARG A 20 -3.98 7.48 13.22
N GLU A 21 -3.53 6.95 14.35
CA GLU A 21 -4.38 6.73 15.52
C GLU A 21 -3.60 7.14 16.77
N GLN A 22 -4.20 8.01 17.61
CA GLN A 22 -3.60 8.48 18.86
C GLN A 22 -2.15 9.00 18.69
N GLY A 23 -1.88 9.69 17.58
CA GLY A 23 -0.56 10.25 17.26
C GLY A 23 0.48 9.24 16.76
N LYS A 24 0.14 7.95 16.63
CA LYS A 24 1.00 6.91 16.06
C LYS A 24 0.61 6.59 14.63
N ALA A 25 1.60 6.24 13.82
CA ALA A 25 1.35 5.63 12.51
C ALA A 25 0.86 4.19 12.69
N VAL A 26 -0.18 3.81 11.98
CA VAL A 26 -0.71 2.45 11.95
C VAL A 26 -0.58 1.90 10.53
N PHE A 27 0.14 0.80 10.39
CA PHE A 27 0.36 0.15 9.10
C PHE A 27 -0.64 -0.99 8.90
N VAL A 28 -1.42 -0.93 7.82
CA VAL A 28 -2.48 -1.90 7.51
C VAL A 28 -2.24 -2.48 6.12
N PRO A 29 -1.96 -3.78 5.97
CA PRO A 29 -1.77 -4.39 4.66
C PRO A 29 -3.06 -4.36 3.84
N TYR A 30 -2.92 -4.38 2.51
CA TYR A 30 -4.04 -4.54 1.57
C TYR A 30 -5.09 -3.41 1.61
N THR A 31 -4.65 -2.20 1.95
CA THR A 31 -5.47 -0.98 1.99
C THR A 31 -4.89 0.11 1.09
N ILE A 32 -5.76 1.02 0.65
CA ILE A 32 -5.47 2.09 -0.31
C ILE A 32 -5.82 3.44 0.33
N GLU A 33 -5.14 4.51 -0.04
CA GLU A 33 -5.51 5.84 0.42
C GLU A 33 -6.96 6.21 0.06
N GLY A 34 -7.61 6.93 0.98
CA GLY A 34 -9.01 7.32 0.88
C GLY A 34 -10.00 6.30 1.45
N GLU A 35 -9.55 5.12 1.87
CA GLU A 35 -10.43 4.10 2.45
C GLU A 35 -10.74 4.35 3.92
N LEU A 36 -11.96 3.99 4.32
CA LEU A 36 -12.34 3.80 5.70
C LEU A 36 -12.38 2.29 5.98
N VAL A 37 -11.61 1.83 6.96
CA VAL A 37 -11.46 0.40 7.27
C VAL A 37 -11.70 0.10 8.74
N SER A 38 -12.13 -1.13 9.02
CA SER A 38 -11.98 -1.76 10.33
C SER A 38 -10.68 -2.57 10.32
N ALA A 39 -9.83 -2.35 11.30
CA ALA A 39 -8.57 -3.07 11.44
C ALA A 39 -8.35 -3.54 12.87
N GLU A 40 -7.69 -4.68 13.04
CA GLU A 40 -7.32 -5.23 14.34
C GLU A 40 -5.84 -4.95 14.61
N ILE A 41 -5.53 -4.24 15.71
CA ILE A 41 -4.15 -4.02 16.13
C ILE A 41 -3.56 -5.36 16.62
N VAL A 42 -2.58 -5.86 15.86
CA VAL A 42 -1.88 -7.12 16.16
C VAL A 42 -0.53 -6.88 16.84
N ARG A 43 0.06 -5.70 16.66
CA ARG A 43 1.32 -5.33 17.30
C ARG A 43 1.39 -3.85 17.57
N GLU A 44 1.70 -3.49 18.81
CA GLU A 44 1.91 -2.09 19.19
C GLU A 44 3.37 -1.85 19.58
N LYS A 45 3.95 -0.77 19.07
CA LYS A 45 5.27 -0.27 19.46
C LYS A 45 5.18 1.17 19.94
N LYS A 46 6.29 1.70 20.44
CA LYS A 46 6.39 3.07 20.96
C LYS A 46 6.02 4.13 19.91
N GLN A 47 6.46 3.95 18.66
CA GLN A 47 6.31 4.95 17.58
C GLN A 47 5.23 4.59 16.53
N PHE A 48 4.86 3.32 16.42
CA PHE A 48 3.92 2.86 15.41
C PHE A 48 3.19 1.60 15.87
N ALA A 49 2.11 1.25 15.18
CA ALA A 49 1.41 -0.02 15.33
C ALA A 49 1.30 -0.74 13.98
N GLU A 50 1.16 -2.06 14.03
CA GLU A 50 0.79 -2.90 12.89
C GLU A 50 -0.60 -3.46 13.16
N ALA A 51 -1.43 -3.44 12.13
CA ALA A 51 -2.80 -3.94 12.19
C ALA A 51 -3.08 -4.86 11.02
N GLU A 52 -4.06 -5.75 11.17
CA GLU A 52 -4.61 -6.55 10.09
C GLU A 52 -5.95 -5.97 9.63
N LEU A 53 -6.16 -5.96 8.32
CA LEU A 53 -7.41 -5.51 7.72
C LEU A 53 -8.52 -6.52 8.05
N VAL A 54 -9.59 -6.04 8.69
CA VAL A 54 -10.79 -6.84 8.96
C VAL A 54 -11.84 -6.59 7.88
N GLU A 55 -12.11 -5.32 7.59
CA GLU A 55 -13.14 -4.92 6.61
C GLU A 55 -12.84 -3.56 5.99
N VAL A 56 -13.14 -3.41 4.70
CA VAL A 56 -13.17 -2.10 4.02
C VAL A 56 -14.60 -1.57 4.04
N LYS A 57 -14.86 -0.56 4.87
CA LYS A 57 -16.19 0.07 5.02
C LYS A 57 -16.49 1.02 3.87
N GLU A 58 -15.51 1.81 3.47
CA GLU A 58 -15.59 2.69 2.30
C GLU A 58 -14.42 2.40 1.38
N ARG A 59 -14.73 2.07 0.12
CA ARG A 59 -13.74 1.63 -0.87
C ARG A 59 -13.16 2.82 -1.62
N SER A 60 -11.85 2.78 -1.86
CA SER A 60 -11.21 3.70 -2.78
C SER A 60 -11.71 3.44 -4.20
N PRO A 61 -11.88 4.48 -5.05
CA PRO A 61 -12.19 4.29 -6.47
C PRO A 61 -11.10 3.49 -7.20
N HIS A 62 -9.89 3.43 -6.64
CA HIS A 62 -8.77 2.68 -7.20
C HIS A 62 -8.74 1.20 -6.78
N ARG A 63 -9.67 0.74 -5.92
CA ARG A 63 -9.73 -0.65 -5.47
C ARG A 63 -10.31 -1.56 -6.55
N VAL A 64 -9.51 -2.51 -7.01
CA VAL A 64 -9.92 -3.57 -7.94
C VAL A 64 -9.97 -4.93 -7.24
N LYS A 65 -10.67 -5.89 -7.84
CA LYS A 65 -10.65 -7.28 -7.37
C LYS A 65 -9.32 -7.93 -7.81
N PRO A 66 -8.50 -8.47 -6.89
CA PRO A 66 -7.31 -9.23 -7.27
C PRO A 66 -7.66 -10.40 -8.18
N GLN A 67 -6.85 -10.64 -9.22
CA GLN A 67 -7.02 -11.79 -10.10
C GLN A 67 -6.52 -13.10 -9.47
N CYS A 68 -5.49 -13.04 -8.62
CA CYS A 68 -4.95 -14.23 -7.96
C CYS A 68 -5.82 -14.64 -6.76
N PRO A 69 -6.33 -15.89 -6.70
CA PRO A 69 -7.13 -16.38 -5.57
C PRO A 69 -6.32 -16.57 -4.28
N TYR A 70 -4.98 -16.52 -4.37
CA TYR A 70 -4.07 -16.61 -3.22
C TYR A 70 -3.56 -15.24 -2.74
N PHE A 71 -4.00 -14.15 -3.38
CA PHE A 71 -3.67 -12.80 -2.92
C PHE A 71 -4.09 -12.63 -1.45
N GLY A 72 -3.24 -11.99 -0.65
CA GLY A 72 -3.44 -11.87 0.79
C GLY A 72 -2.78 -12.98 1.62
N ARG A 73 -2.65 -14.20 1.07
CA ARG A 73 -2.13 -15.39 1.78
C ARG A 73 -0.71 -15.78 1.39
N CYS A 74 -0.41 -15.79 0.09
CA CYS A 74 0.88 -16.25 -0.43
C CYS A 74 2.02 -15.23 -0.21
N GLY A 75 1.72 -13.94 0.00
CA GLY A 75 2.71 -12.88 0.23
C GLY A 75 3.50 -12.44 -1.01
N GLY A 76 3.44 -13.16 -2.13
CA GLY A 76 4.20 -12.83 -3.35
C GLY A 76 3.74 -11.56 -4.08
N CYS A 77 2.56 -11.02 -3.77
CA CYS A 77 2.05 -9.78 -4.34
C CYS A 77 1.40 -8.94 -3.25
N VAL A 78 1.67 -7.63 -3.25
CA VAL A 78 1.11 -6.68 -2.28
C VAL A 78 0.09 -5.72 -2.89
N TYR A 79 0.09 -5.53 -4.22
CA TYR A 79 -0.69 -4.47 -4.88
C TYR A 79 -1.86 -4.94 -5.76
N GLN A 80 -2.17 -6.24 -5.88
CA GLN A 80 -3.21 -6.68 -6.83
C GLN A 80 -4.63 -6.16 -6.53
N HIS A 81 -4.87 -5.61 -5.34
CA HIS A 81 -6.12 -4.96 -4.96
C HIS A 81 -6.22 -3.50 -5.44
N ILE A 82 -5.17 -2.98 -6.08
CA ILE A 82 -5.06 -1.60 -6.57
C ILE A 82 -5.03 -1.60 -8.10
N SER A 83 -5.80 -0.72 -8.74
CA SER A 83 -5.73 -0.48 -10.19
C SER A 83 -4.31 -0.19 -10.66
N TYR A 84 -3.95 -0.65 -11.86
CA TYR A 84 -2.57 -0.61 -12.31
C TYR A 84 -2.04 0.82 -12.50
N GLU A 85 -2.90 1.71 -13.00
CA GLU A 85 -2.64 3.13 -13.14
C GLU A 85 -2.27 3.75 -11.79
N HIS A 86 -3.01 3.38 -10.74
CA HIS A 86 -2.76 3.89 -9.40
C HIS A 86 -1.53 3.27 -8.74
N GLN A 87 -1.21 2.00 -9.03
CA GLN A 87 0.06 1.39 -8.62
C GLN A 87 1.26 2.18 -9.18
N ILE A 88 1.16 2.63 -10.44
CA ILE A 88 2.20 3.45 -11.08
C ILE A 88 2.30 4.81 -10.38
N ALA A 89 1.17 5.46 -10.10
CA ALA A 89 1.14 6.74 -9.40
C ALA A 89 1.78 6.65 -8.00
N ILE A 90 1.45 5.62 -7.22
CA ILE A 90 2.05 5.34 -5.90
C ILE A 90 3.58 5.22 -6.04
N LYS A 91 4.08 4.40 -6.97
CA LYS A 91 5.52 4.20 -7.18
C LYS A 91 6.24 5.48 -7.59
N TRP A 92 5.63 6.28 -8.46
CA TRP A 92 6.17 7.57 -8.88
C TRP A 92 6.31 8.51 -7.66
N ARG A 93 5.27 8.62 -6.82
CA ARG A 93 5.30 9.42 -5.59
C ARG A 93 6.38 8.92 -4.62
N GLN A 94 6.52 7.61 -4.46
CA GLN A 94 7.54 7.02 -3.57
C GLN A 94 8.96 7.38 -4.01
N VAL A 95 9.25 7.32 -5.32
CA VAL A 95 10.56 7.73 -5.86
C VAL A 95 10.80 9.22 -5.63
N ARG A 96 9.81 10.07 -5.94
CA ARG A 96 9.89 11.51 -5.71
C ARG A 96 10.20 11.82 -4.24
N ASP A 97 9.45 11.22 -3.33
CA ASP A 97 9.57 11.46 -1.90
C ASP A 97 10.91 10.97 -1.35
N ALA A 98 11.45 9.86 -1.86
CA ALA A 98 12.79 9.39 -1.52
C ALA A 98 13.87 10.39 -1.96
N LEU A 99 13.82 10.87 -3.21
CA LEU A 99 14.78 11.86 -3.73
C LEU A 99 14.74 13.16 -2.93
N LEU A 100 13.54 13.65 -2.61
CA LEU A 100 13.35 14.89 -1.88
C LEU A 100 13.76 14.77 -0.40
N ARG A 101 13.23 13.75 0.31
CA ARG A 101 13.36 13.67 1.77
C ARG A 101 14.69 13.05 2.21
N ILE A 102 15.16 12.03 1.50
CA ILE A 102 16.40 11.31 1.82
C ILE A 102 17.56 11.92 1.04
N GLY A 103 17.41 12.03 -0.28
CA GLY A 103 18.46 12.59 -1.16
C GLY A 103 18.66 14.10 -1.03
N LYS A 104 17.71 14.83 -0.40
CA LYS A 104 17.71 16.30 -0.28
C LYS A 104 17.75 17.02 -1.63
N LEU A 105 17.34 16.35 -2.71
CA LEU A 105 17.30 16.91 -4.05
C LEU A 105 15.92 17.53 -4.28
N LYS A 106 15.90 18.84 -4.51
CA LYS A 106 14.68 19.60 -4.83
C LYS A 106 14.51 19.66 -6.35
N ASP A 107 13.25 19.69 -6.79
CA ASP A 107 12.86 19.96 -8.18
C ASP A 107 13.52 19.05 -9.23
N VAL A 108 13.79 17.80 -8.86
CA VAL A 108 14.37 16.82 -9.80
C VAL A 108 13.38 16.55 -10.93
N PRO A 109 13.76 16.73 -12.20
CA PRO A 109 12.90 16.41 -13.33
C PRO A 109 12.64 14.90 -13.38
N MET A 110 11.40 14.49 -13.13
CA MET A 110 10.99 13.10 -13.12
C MET A 110 10.16 12.75 -14.36
N ARG A 111 10.60 11.74 -15.09
CA ARG A 111 9.81 11.15 -16.18
C ARG A 111 8.68 10.29 -15.61
N PRO A 112 7.62 10.04 -16.39
CA PRO A 112 6.63 9.02 -16.05
C PRO A 112 7.29 7.64 -15.85
N ILE A 113 6.73 6.81 -14.98
CA ILE A 113 7.16 5.41 -14.84
C ILE A 113 6.81 4.67 -16.13
N VAL A 114 7.78 3.90 -16.65
CA VAL A 114 7.53 3.01 -17.79
C VAL A 114 6.70 1.81 -17.29
N PRO A 115 5.47 1.61 -17.81
CA PRO A 115 4.65 0.47 -17.41
C PRO A 115 5.23 -0.84 -17.94
N SER A 116 4.91 -1.94 -17.26
CA SER A 116 5.16 -3.28 -17.78
C SER A 116 4.25 -3.53 -18.99
N PRO A 117 4.76 -4.10 -20.09
CA PRO A 117 3.92 -4.50 -21.22
C PRO A 117 2.93 -5.61 -20.86
N LYS A 118 3.20 -6.36 -19.78
CA LYS A 118 2.31 -7.40 -19.24
C LYS A 118 2.13 -7.22 -17.73
N GLN A 119 0.89 -7.04 -17.27
CA GLN A 119 0.59 -6.88 -15.84
C GLN A 119 0.58 -8.22 -15.09
N TYR A 120 0.29 -9.31 -15.80
CA TYR A 120 0.26 -10.68 -15.29
C TYR A 120 1.15 -11.59 -16.13
N ALA A 121 1.54 -12.75 -15.57
CA ALA A 121 2.38 -13.74 -16.24
C ALA A 121 3.70 -13.18 -16.83
N TYR A 122 4.23 -12.09 -16.26
CA TYR A 122 5.47 -11.47 -16.71
C TYR A 122 6.73 -12.11 -16.10
N ARG A 123 6.60 -12.82 -14.97
CA ARG A 123 7.72 -13.52 -14.33
C ARG A 123 8.02 -14.79 -15.11
N ASN A 124 9.26 -14.91 -15.60
CA ASN A 124 9.78 -16.11 -16.28
C ASN A 124 10.35 -17.15 -15.30
N ARG A 125 10.47 -16.82 -14.01
CA ARG A 125 10.93 -17.71 -12.94
C ARG A 125 10.18 -17.46 -11.64
N ILE A 126 9.82 -18.54 -10.97
CA ILE A 126 9.23 -18.58 -9.63
C ILE A 126 10.02 -19.60 -8.81
N THR A 127 10.28 -19.26 -7.54
CA THR A 127 10.85 -20.18 -6.55
C THR A 127 9.90 -20.16 -5.37
N VAL A 128 9.49 -21.34 -4.93
CA VAL A 128 8.54 -21.58 -3.85
C VAL A 128 9.27 -22.26 -2.72
#